data_AF-A0A329ZFX7-F1
#
_entry.id   AF-A0A329ZFX7-F1
#
_cell.length_a   1.000
_cell.length_b   1.000
_cell.length_c   1.000
_cell.angle_alpha   90.00
_cell.angle_beta   90.00
_cell.angle_gamma   90.00
#
_symmetry.space_group_name_H-M   'P 1'
#
loop_
_entity.id
_entity.type
_entity.pdbx_description
1 polymer ?
#
loop_
_entity_poly.entity_id
_entity_poly.type
_entity_poly.pdbx_seq_one_letter_code
_entity_poly.pdbx_strand_id
1 'polypeptide(L)'
;MKILHLISQDSGGAGRAALRLHKALLDKGVDSLMLVQQKTTDLPSVLRLAKTKPQKAMEKIRPILSTLPLLFYPKRHKDIFSPNGLTNRLLIKRIKEIKPDLIHLHWINNGFLNVKDLGKFGVPLLWSLHDANPYTGGGPHLGPPPLRGSIQCKKKPPFKLRGKIYIFFFNF
;
A
#
# COMPACT_ATOMS: atom_id res chain seq x y z
N MET A 1 -11.74 -5.61 -18.45
CA MET A 1 -10.95 -5.91 -17.25
C MET A 1 -10.71 -4.61 -16.49
N LYS A 2 -11.11 -4.56 -15.22
CA LYS A 2 -10.98 -3.40 -14.33
C LYS A 2 -9.81 -3.57 -13.37
N ILE A 3 -8.84 -2.66 -13.43
CA ILE A 3 -7.67 -2.63 -12.56
C ILE A 3 -7.84 -1.54 -11.51
N LEU A 4 -7.70 -1.89 -10.23
CA LEU A 4 -7.71 -0.94 -9.12
C LEU A 4 -6.31 -0.79 -8.52
N HIS A 5 -5.71 0.37 -8.71
CA HIS A 5 -4.47 0.74 -8.04
C HIS A 5 -4.76 1.22 -6.62
N LEU A 6 -4.06 0.67 -5.63
CA LEU A 6 -4.11 1.11 -4.24
C LEU A 6 -2.79 1.77 -3.88
N ILE A 7 -2.83 3.04 -3.46
CA ILE A 7 -1.65 3.78 -3.02
C ILE A 7 -2.00 4.83 -1.97
N SER A 8 -1.14 5.02 -0.96
CA SER A 8 -1.44 5.96 0.12
C SER A 8 -1.41 7.42 -0.31
N GLN A 9 -0.62 7.78 -1.32
CA GLN A 9 -0.56 9.14 -1.88
C GLN A 9 -0.24 9.10 -3.38
N ASP A 10 -0.87 9.97 -4.15
CA ASP A 10 -0.63 10.09 -5.60
C ASP A 10 0.57 11.00 -5.95
N SER A 11 1.27 11.52 -4.94
CA SER A 11 2.49 12.33 -5.09
C SER A 11 3.76 11.58 -4.65
N GLY A 12 4.93 12.20 -4.83
CA GLY A 12 6.23 11.56 -4.57
C GLY A 12 6.61 10.49 -5.60
N GLY A 13 7.72 9.77 -5.37
CA GLY A 13 8.25 8.79 -6.33
C GLY A 13 7.26 7.66 -6.66
N ALA A 14 6.78 6.96 -5.63
CA ALA A 14 5.80 5.87 -5.79
C ALA A 14 4.47 6.35 -6.40
N GLY A 15 3.98 7.52 -5.95
CA GLY A 15 2.75 8.14 -6.46
C GLY A 15 2.85 8.49 -7.94
N ARG A 16 3.93 9.16 -8.34
CA ARG A 16 4.19 9.52 -9.74
C ARG A 16 4.37 8.29 -10.62
N ALA A 17 5.07 7.26 -10.15
CA ALA A 17 5.22 6.01 -10.90
C ALA A 17 3.86 5.30 -11.09
N ALA A 18 3.06 5.20 -10.03
CA ALA A 18 1.71 4.64 -10.11
C ALA A 18 0.79 5.44 -11.05
N LEU A 19 0.85 6.77 -11.00
CA LEU A 19 0.11 7.65 -11.91
C LEU A 19 0.52 7.47 -13.37
N ARG A 20 1.83 7.34 -13.67
CA ARG A 20 2.31 7.10 -15.04
C ARG A 20 1.76 5.79 -15.59
N LEU A 21 1.82 4.72 -14.79
CA LEU A 21 1.26 3.43 -15.19
C LEU A 21 -0.25 3.51 -15.40
N HIS A 22 -0.96 4.14 -14.46
CA HIS A 22 -2.40 4.35 -14.55
C HIS A 22 -2.80 5.08 -15.85
N LYS A 23 -2.11 6.17 -16.19
CA LYS A 23 -2.33 6.90 -17.44
C LYS A 23 -2.05 6.03 -18.67
N ALA A 24 -0.92 5.33 -18.69
CA ALA A 24 -0.57 4.44 -19.80
C ALA A 24 -1.61 3.32 -20.01
N LEU A 25 -2.23 2.82 -18.93
CA LEU A 25 -3.32 1.84 -19.01
C LEU A 25 -4.60 2.46 -19.60
N LEU A 26 -4.95 3.68 -19.15
CA LEU A 26 -6.08 4.42 -19.73
C LEU A 26 -5.88 4.70 -21.22
N ASP A 27 -4.67 5.10 -21.62
CA ASP A 27 -4.31 5.36 -23.03
C ASP A 27 -4.42 4.10 -23.91
N LYS A 28 -4.35 2.91 -23.29
CA LYS A 28 -4.58 1.61 -23.95
C LYS A 28 -6.02 1.12 -23.85
N GLY A 29 -6.95 1.94 -23.35
CA GLY A 29 -8.37 1.61 -23.23
C GLY A 29 -8.70 0.64 -22.09
N VAL A 30 -7.79 0.44 -21.14
CA VAL A 30 -8.05 -0.39 -19.95
C VAL A 30 -8.84 0.42 -18.92
N ASP A 31 -9.88 -0.18 -18.33
CA ASP A 31 -10.59 0.40 -17.18
C ASP A 31 -9.66 0.40 -15.95
N SER A 32 -8.97 1.52 -15.74
CA SER A 32 -8.02 1.71 -14.65
C SER A 32 -8.54 2.76 -13.68
N LEU A 33 -8.52 2.45 -12.39
CA LEU A 33 -8.89 3.36 -11.31
C LEU A 33 -7.78 3.39 -10.27
N MET A 34 -7.53 4.57 -9.68
CA MET A 34 -6.67 4.67 -8.50
C MET A 34 -7.51 5.01 -7.29
N LEU A 35 -7.33 4.31 -6.18
CA LEU A 35 -7.92 4.66 -4.88
C LEU A 35 -6.82 5.07 -3.93
N VAL A 36 -6.87 6.32 -3.48
CA VAL A 36 -5.80 6.97 -2.73
C VAL A 36 -6.28 7.56 -1.41
N GLN A 37 -5.42 7.57 -0.39
CA GLN A 37 -5.71 8.26 0.88
C GLN A 37 -5.48 9.77 0.75
N GLN A 38 -4.33 10.16 0.20
CA GLN A 38 -4.02 11.55 -0.09
C GLN A 38 -4.07 11.77 -1.60
N LYS A 39 -5.08 12.53 -2.05
CA LYS A 39 -5.25 12.93 -3.45
C LYS A 39 -4.72 14.36 -3.63
N THR A 40 -3.84 14.52 -4.61
CA THR A 40 -3.28 15.81 -5.05
C THR A 40 -3.56 16.08 -6.53
N THR A 41 -3.86 15.04 -7.30
CA THR A 41 -4.14 15.12 -8.74
C THR A 41 -5.60 15.48 -9.00
N ASP A 42 -5.90 16.15 -10.12
CA ASP A 42 -7.28 16.48 -10.52
C ASP A 42 -7.93 15.48 -11.50
N LEU A 43 -7.40 14.25 -11.57
CA LEU A 43 -7.96 13.23 -12.46
C LEU A 43 -9.25 12.61 -11.87
N PRO A 44 -10.33 12.47 -12.67
CA PRO A 44 -11.57 11.82 -12.22
C PRO A 44 -11.38 10.32 -11.89
N SER A 45 -10.50 9.65 -12.62
CA SER A 45 -10.14 8.23 -12.41
C SER A 45 -9.30 7.98 -11.15
N VAL A 46 -8.82 9.06 -10.50
CA VAL A 46 -8.14 9.01 -9.21
C VAL A 46 -9.14 9.36 -8.11
N LEU A 47 -9.53 8.36 -7.33
CA LEU A 47 -10.54 8.46 -6.29
C LEU A 47 -9.87 8.65 -4.93
N ARG A 48 -10.28 9.68 -4.17
CA ARG A 48 -9.92 9.78 -2.76
C ARG A 48 -10.80 8.84 -1.92
N LEU A 49 -10.20 8.17 -0.94
CA LEU A 49 -10.90 7.28 -0.03
C LEU A 49 -11.88 8.04 0.88
N ALA A 50 -11.42 9.08 1.58
CA ALA A 50 -12.28 9.93 2.38
C ALA A 50 -13.08 10.92 1.53
N LYS A 51 -14.40 10.93 1.75
CA LYS A 51 -15.34 11.88 1.16
C LYS A 51 -15.77 12.95 2.16
N THR A 52 -15.97 12.58 3.43
CA THR A 52 -16.47 13.50 4.47
C THR A 52 -15.36 14.08 5.35
N LYS A 53 -15.64 15.20 6.05
CA LYS A 53 -14.67 15.84 6.96
C LYS A 53 -14.15 14.89 8.06
N PRO A 54 -14.98 14.08 8.74
CA PRO A 54 -14.50 13.11 9.73
C PRO A 54 -13.61 12.02 9.12
N GLN A 55 -13.93 11.56 7.92
CA GLN A 55 -13.08 10.59 7.21
C GLN A 55 -11.71 11.19 6.87
N LYS A 56 -11.66 12.45 6.41
CA LYS A 56 -10.41 13.16 6.13
C LYS A 56 -9.57 13.37 7.41
N ALA A 57 -10.22 13.62 8.55
CA ALA A 57 -9.52 13.67 9.84
C ALA A 57 -8.92 12.30 10.22
N MET A 58 -9.69 11.22 10.05
CA MET A 58 -9.21 9.86 10.28
C MET A 58 -8.02 9.50 9.38
N GLU A 59 -7.97 9.97 8.14
CA GLU A 59 -6.80 9.79 7.25
C GLU A 59 -5.52 10.43 7.81
N LYS A 60 -5.63 11.53 8.57
CA LYS A 60 -4.48 12.17 9.24
C LYS A 60 -4.09 11.48 10.55
N ILE A 61 -5.06 10.86 11.23
CA ILE A 61 -4.85 10.15 12.50
C ILE A 61 -4.27 8.75 12.29
N ARG A 62 -4.66 8.07 11.21
CA ARG A 62 -4.21 6.70 10.89
C ARG A 62 -2.69 6.50 10.89
N PRO A 63 -1.87 7.38 10.28
CA PRO A 63 -0.41 7.27 10.34
C PRO A 63 0.08 7.28 11.80
N ILE A 64 -0.44 8.21 12.62
CA ILE A 64 -0.07 8.36 14.03
C ILE A 64 -0.39 7.08 14.81
N LEU A 65 -1.61 6.56 14.65
CA LEU A 65 -2.03 5.30 15.27
C LEU A 65 -1.18 4.11 14.82
N SER A 66 -0.78 4.07 13.54
CA SER A 66 0.08 3.00 13.03
C SER A 66 1.49 3.05 13.63
N THR A 67 1.99 4.24 13.95
CA THR A 67 3.33 4.42 14.53
C THR A 67 3.37 4.36 16.05
N LEU A 68 2.23 4.54 16.73
CA LEU A 68 2.15 4.55 18.20
C LEU A 68 2.76 3.29 18.87
N PRO A 69 2.53 2.06 18.38
CA PRO A 69 3.15 0.87 18.94
C PRO A 69 4.69 0.91 18.94
N LEU A 70 5.30 1.69 18.04
CA LEU A 70 6.76 1.80 17.93
C LEU A 70 7.39 2.58 19.08
N LEU A 71 6.63 3.41 19.79
CA LEU A 71 7.13 4.15 20.97
C LEU A 71 7.50 3.19 22.12
N PHE A 72 6.90 2.00 22.14
CA PHE A 72 7.14 0.98 23.16
C PHE A 72 8.29 0.03 22.81
N TYR A 73 9.03 0.26 21.72
CA TYR A 73 10.18 -0.57 21.33
C TYR A 73 11.48 0.06 21.87
N PRO A 74 12.05 -0.47 22.97
CA PRO A 74 13.30 0.05 23.51
C PRO A 74 14.46 -0.17 22.52
N LYS A 75 15.39 0.80 22.46
CA LYS A 75 16.61 0.77 21.60
C LYS A 75 16.35 0.73 20.09
N ARG A 76 15.19 1.18 19.62
CA ARG A 76 14.89 1.27 18.19
C ARG A 76 15.69 2.41 17.52
N HIS A 77 16.27 2.14 16.34
CA HIS A 77 16.86 3.18 15.50
C HIS A 77 15.76 4.12 14.95
N LYS A 78 16.03 5.43 14.90
CA LYS A 78 15.02 6.47 14.58
C LYS A 78 14.66 6.55 13.08
N ASP A 79 14.78 5.45 12.35
CA ASP A 79 14.39 5.41 10.93
C ASP A 79 12.88 5.53 10.76
N ILE A 80 12.47 5.96 9.57
CA ILE A 80 11.06 5.90 9.16
C ILE A 80 10.65 4.42 9.18
N PHE A 81 9.61 4.06 9.92
CA PHE A 81 9.04 2.72 9.88
C PHE A 81 7.53 2.88 9.99
N SER A 82 6.80 2.31 9.04
CA SER A 82 5.34 2.40 8.95
C SER A 82 4.74 1.02 9.20
N PRO A 83 4.43 0.65 10.46
CA PRO A 83 3.88 -0.65 10.79
C PRO A 83 2.53 -0.84 10.10
N ASN A 84 2.16 -2.11 9.96
CA ASN A 84 0.78 -2.47 9.62
C ASN A 84 -0.17 -1.81 10.62
N GLY A 85 -0.97 -0.86 10.15
CA GLY A 85 -1.96 -0.15 10.96
C GLY A 85 -3.23 -0.96 11.20
N LEU A 86 -4.24 -0.36 11.83
CA LEU A 86 -5.54 -0.98 12.03
C LEU A 86 -6.29 -1.18 10.70
N THR A 87 -7.12 -2.24 10.64
CA THR A 87 -7.99 -2.52 9.49
C THR A 87 -8.75 -1.28 9.03
N ASN A 88 -8.64 -0.98 7.74
CA ASN A 88 -9.34 0.13 7.12
C ASN A 88 -10.68 -0.34 6.56
N ARG A 89 -11.72 -0.36 7.40
CA ARG A 89 -13.06 -0.84 7.00
C ARG A 89 -13.65 -0.05 5.83
N LEU A 90 -13.37 1.26 5.76
CA LEU A 90 -13.81 2.11 4.66
C LEU A 90 -13.14 1.70 3.34
N LEU A 91 -11.84 1.43 3.36
CA LEU A 91 -11.10 0.92 2.19
C LEU A 91 -11.67 -0.41 1.72
N ILE A 92 -11.87 -1.37 2.62
CA ILE A 92 -12.43 -2.69 2.28
C ILE A 92 -13.82 -2.54 1.66
N LYS A 93 -14.69 -1.72 2.26
CA LYS A 93 -16.03 -1.44 1.73
C LYS A 93 -15.94 -0.86 0.31
N ARG A 94 -15.07 0.13 0.10
CA ARG A 94 -14.90 0.80 -1.18
C ARG A 94 -14.38 -0.13 -2.28
N ILE A 95 -13.42 -1.00 -1.96
CA ILE A 95 -12.91 -2.02 -2.90
C ILE A 95 -14.03 -2.97 -3.31
N LYS A 96 -14.86 -3.43 -2.36
CA LYS A 96 -16.02 -4.29 -2.64
C LYS A 96 -17.08 -3.61 -3.51
N GLU A 97 -17.28 -2.30 -3.35
CA GLU A 97 -18.20 -1.52 -4.21
C GLU A 97 -17.65 -1.39 -5.64
N ILE A 98 -16.34 -1.18 -5.79
CA ILE A 98 -15.69 -1.01 -7.11
C ILE A 98 -15.71 -2.32 -7.92
N LYS A 99 -15.62 -3.47 -7.23
CA LYS A 99 -15.54 -4.82 -7.82
C LYS A 99 -14.46 -4.90 -8.91
N PRO A 100 -13.16 -4.71 -8.57
CA PRO A 100 -12.09 -4.82 -9.54
C PRO A 100 -11.82 -6.28 -9.92
N ASP A 101 -11.30 -6.49 -11.14
CA ASP A 101 -10.82 -7.80 -11.58
C ASP A 101 -9.39 -8.07 -11.09
N LEU A 102 -8.61 -7.00 -10.86
CA LEU A 102 -7.22 -7.03 -10.39
C LEU A 102 -6.97 -5.86 -9.43
N ILE A 103 -6.25 -6.10 -8.34
CA ILE A 103 -5.77 -5.04 -7.45
C ILE A 103 -4.26 -4.88 -7.61
N HIS A 104 -3.80 -3.67 -7.93
CA HIS A 104 -2.38 -3.32 -8.04
C HIS A 104 -1.95 -2.44 -6.86
N LEU A 105 -1.13 -2.99 -5.98
CA LEU A 105 -0.59 -2.35 -4.79
C LEU A 105 0.67 -1.54 -5.13
N HIS A 106 0.69 -0.28 -4.72
CA HIS A 106 1.85 0.60 -4.75
C HIS A 106 1.94 1.29 -3.39
N TRP A 107 3.03 1.15 -2.65
CA TRP A 107 3.28 1.85 -1.38
C TRP A 107 2.02 2.07 -0.49
N ILE A 108 1.52 0.99 0.11
CA ILE A 108 0.24 0.93 0.83
C ILE A 108 0.34 1.25 2.34
N ASN A 109 1.31 2.11 2.69
CA ASN A 109 1.73 2.38 4.07
C ASN A 109 0.85 3.44 4.77
N ASN A 110 1.31 3.90 5.94
CA ASN A 110 0.67 4.98 6.72
C ASN A 110 -0.76 4.66 7.18
N GLY A 111 -1.00 3.38 7.49
CA GLY A 111 -2.30 2.91 7.94
C GLY A 111 -3.39 2.90 6.85
N PHE A 112 -2.99 3.01 5.57
CA PHE A 112 -3.90 2.95 4.43
C PHE A 112 -4.52 1.57 4.30
N LEU A 113 -3.68 0.53 4.21
CA LEU A 113 -4.08 -0.87 4.15
C LEU A 113 -3.32 -1.67 5.22
N ASN A 114 -4.02 -2.56 5.91
CA ASN A 114 -3.36 -3.57 6.74
C ASN A 114 -3.10 -4.80 5.86
N VAL A 115 -1.85 -5.29 5.82
CA VAL A 115 -1.47 -6.45 5.00
C VAL A 115 -2.29 -7.71 5.34
N LYS A 116 -2.77 -7.86 6.59
CA LYS A 116 -3.67 -8.95 6.99
C LYS A 116 -5.03 -8.91 6.26
N ASP A 117 -5.43 -7.74 5.76
CA ASP A 117 -6.67 -7.56 5.02
C ASP A 117 -6.56 -7.99 3.54
N LEU A 118 -5.34 -8.22 3.01
CA LEU A 118 -5.14 -8.65 1.61
C LEU A 118 -5.89 -9.94 1.29
N GLY A 119 -5.95 -10.88 2.24
CA GLY A 119 -6.67 -12.14 2.08
C GLY A 119 -8.20 -11.99 1.95
N LYS A 120 -8.75 -10.78 2.15
CA LYS A 120 -10.19 -10.51 2.10
C LYS A 120 -10.71 -10.14 0.71
N PHE A 121 -9.82 -9.82 -0.25
CA PHE A 121 -10.24 -9.25 -1.54
C PHE A 121 -10.66 -10.30 -2.57
N GLY A 122 -10.19 -11.54 -2.47
CA GLY A 122 -10.64 -12.65 -3.34
C GLY A 122 -10.33 -12.49 -4.83
N VAL A 123 -9.57 -11.45 -5.20
CA VAL A 123 -9.13 -11.16 -6.57
C VAL A 123 -7.60 -11.21 -6.63
N PRO A 124 -7.02 -11.44 -7.83
CA PRO A 124 -5.57 -11.39 -8.01
C PRO A 124 -4.98 -10.08 -7.48
N LEU A 125 -3.80 -10.18 -6.85
CA LEU A 125 -3.07 -9.04 -6.32
C LEU A 125 -1.73 -8.91 -7.04
N LEU A 126 -1.43 -7.72 -7.50
CA LEU A 126 -0.16 -7.33 -8.10
C LEU A 126 0.53 -6.34 -7.16
N TRP A 127 1.80 -6.53 -6.80
CA TRP A 127 2.51 -5.59 -5.93
C TRP A 127 3.77 -5.07 -6.61
N SER A 128 3.80 -3.75 -6.87
CA SER A 128 5.02 -3.05 -7.29
C SER A 128 5.80 -2.55 -6.08
N LEU A 129 7.06 -2.98 -5.98
CA LEU A 129 7.94 -2.67 -4.87
C LEU A 129 8.63 -1.32 -5.10
N HIS A 130 8.13 -0.25 -4.47
CA HIS A 130 8.76 1.09 -4.48
C HIS A 130 9.74 1.29 -3.33
N ASP A 131 9.68 0.43 -2.32
CA ASP A 131 10.50 0.43 -1.12
C ASP A 131 10.65 -0.98 -0.56
N ALA A 132 11.43 -1.13 0.51
CA ALA A 132 11.68 -2.43 1.14
C ALA A 132 10.50 -2.95 1.99
N ASN A 133 9.48 -2.11 2.23
CA ASN A 133 8.39 -2.40 3.14
C ASN A 133 7.67 -3.74 2.91
N PRO A 134 7.40 -4.18 1.67
CA PRO A 134 6.62 -5.40 1.44
C PRO A 134 7.31 -6.68 1.95
N TYR A 135 8.64 -6.66 2.12
CA TYR A 135 9.41 -7.78 2.66
C TYR A 135 10.07 -7.48 4.03
N THR A 136 10.16 -6.21 4.46
CA THR A 136 10.64 -5.84 5.82
C THR A 136 9.52 -5.63 6.84
N GLY A 137 8.26 -5.48 6.39
CA GLY A 137 7.10 -5.30 7.28
C GLY A 137 6.94 -3.90 7.89
N GLY A 138 7.60 -2.89 7.32
CA GLY A 138 7.47 -1.50 7.77
C GLY A 138 8.61 -0.56 7.38
N GLY A 139 9.78 -1.08 7.01
CA GLY A 139 10.99 -0.28 6.83
C GLY A 139 11.27 0.12 5.37
N PRO A 140 11.61 1.39 5.08
CA PRO A 140 11.95 1.87 3.74
C PRO A 140 13.40 1.54 3.34
N HIS A 141 14.29 1.26 4.30
CA HIS A 141 15.71 0.99 4.04
C HIS A 141 16.13 -0.36 4.63
N LEU A 142 16.91 -1.13 3.84
CA LEU A 142 17.92 -2.01 4.40
C LEU A 142 19.10 -1.09 4.73
N GLY A 143 19.48 -0.97 6.00
CA GLY A 143 20.84 -0.49 6.30
C GLY A 143 21.86 -1.37 5.57
N PRO A 144 23.11 -0.90 5.35
CA PRO A 144 24.12 -1.74 4.73
C PRO A 144 24.13 -3.11 5.43
N PRO A 145 24.12 -4.22 4.68
CA PRO A 145 24.09 -5.53 5.30
C PRO A 145 25.26 -5.60 6.28
N PRO A 146 25.09 -6.14 7.50
CA PRO A 146 26.26 -6.48 8.29
C PRO A 146 27.13 -7.37 7.42
N LEU A 147 28.36 -6.93 7.14
CA LEU A 147 29.39 -7.72 6.49
C LEU A 147 29.51 -9.00 7.34
N ARG A 148 28.97 -10.11 6.82
CA ARG A 148 28.63 -11.38 7.50
C ARG A 148 27.28 -11.41 8.21
N GLY A 149 26.29 -11.90 7.47
CA GLY A 149 25.11 -12.53 8.04
C GLY A 149 24.11 -12.82 6.94
N SER A 150 24.01 -14.08 6.51
CA SER A 150 22.88 -14.55 5.71
C SER A 150 21.58 -14.12 6.38
N ILE A 151 20.77 -13.29 5.72
CA ILE A 151 19.43 -12.93 6.19
C ILE A 151 18.56 -14.19 6.03
N GLN A 152 18.58 -15.04 7.05
CA GLN A 152 17.67 -16.16 7.14
C GLN A 152 16.31 -15.59 7.55
N CYS A 153 15.40 -15.50 6.58
CA CYS A 153 14.01 -15.13 6.80
C CYS A 153 13.32 -16.26 7.61
N LYS A 154 13.47 -16.24 8.94
CA LYS A 154 12.99 -17.32 9.83
C LYS A 154 11.48 -17.30 10.12
N LYS A 155 10.67 -16.49 9.43
CA LYS A 155 9.21 -16.53 9.59
C LYS A 155 8.50 -16.46 8.25
N LYS A 156 7.83 -17.56 7.90
CA LYS A 156 6.74 -17.59 6.91
C LYS A 156 5.78 -16.41 7.18
N PRO A 157 5.28 -15.70 6.14
CA PRO A 157 4.25 -14.69 6.35
C PRO A 157 3.06 -15.33 7.08
N PRO A 158 2.55 -14.74 8.18
CA PRO A 158 1.64 -15.40 9.12
C PRO A 158 0.19 -15.53 8.62
N PHE A 159 -0.06 -15.56 7.32
CA PHE A 159 -1.42 -15.54 6.77
C PHE A 159 -1.56 -16.40 5.51
N LYS A 160 -2.65 -17.18 5.46
CA LYS A 160 -3.10 -17.91 4.26
C LYS A 160 -3.81 -16.92 3.33
N LEU A 161 -3.20 -16.60 2.20
CA LEU A 161 -3.78 -15.75 1.15
C LEU A 161 -4.77 -16.57 0.31
N ARG A 162 -5.96 -16.01 0.06
CA ARG A 162 -7.00 -16.63 -0.79
C ARG A 162 -6.92 -16.22 -2.27
N GLY A 163 -5.72 -15.97 -2.81
CA GLY A 163 -5.52 -15.56 -4.20
C GLY A 163 -4.05 -15.58 -4.62
N LYS A 164 -3.79 -15.51 -5.94
CA LYS A 164 -2.43 -15.39 -6.48
C LYS A 164 -1.91 -13.98 -6.21
N ILE A 165 -0.75 -13.87 -5.56
CA ILE A 165 0.01 -12.61 -5.46
C ILE A 165 1.17 -12.70 -6.44
N TYR A 166 1.28 -11.68 -7.28
CA TYR A 166 2.44 -11.48 -8.14
C TYR A 166 3.21 -10.27 -7.65
N ILE A 167 4.51 -10.44 -7.40
CA ILE A 167 5.42 -9.39 -6.92
C ILE A 167 6.34 -9.00 -8.07
N PHE A 168 6.42 -7.71 -8.38
CA PHE A 168 7.28 -7.19 -9.44
C PHE A 168 8.14 -6.04 -8.92
N PHE A 169 9.42 -6.08 -9.29
CA PHE A 169 10.31 -4.93 -9.23
C PHE A 169 10.21 -4.19 -10.57
N PHE A 170 9.71 -2.96 -10.55
CA PHE A 170 9.87 -2.04 -11.67
C PHE A 170 10.81 -0.93 -11.20
N ASN A 171 12.00 -0.86 -11.78
CA ASN A 171 12.76 0.38 -11.82
C ASN A 171 12.13 1.22 -12.95
N PHE A 172 11.47 2.32 -12.61
CA PHE A 172 11.02 3.33 -13.57
C PHE A 172 11.93 4.55 -13.49
#